data_AF-A0A4Y8KTX5-F1
#
_entry.id   AF-A0A4Y8KTX5-F1
#
_cell.length_a   1.000
_cell.length_b   1.000
_cell.length_c   1.000
_cell.angle_alpha   90.00
_cell.angle_beta   90.00
_cell.angle_gamma   90.00
#
_symmetry.space_group_name_H-M   'P 1'
#
loop_
_entity.id
_entity.type
_entity.pdbx_description
1 polymer ?
#
loop_
_entity_poly.entity_id
_entity_poly.type
_entity_poly.pdbx_seq_one_letter_code
_entity_poly.pdbx_strand_id
1 'polypeptide(L)'
;METTYINESEVRDNFVKECREMSQGLRMAIIEKEKEYGIGIYVGGLHLPICSESMDLDTNIKNMLAAFSINYAESMFFQLDNINKMDTLNIVQDFLIGLGLEDKFRLYKKMRQEKQHPQKPQSKANDKAVLNIDVSAKSIPVL
;
A
#
# COMPACT_ATOMS: atom_id res chain seq x y z
N MET A 1 36.26 38.86 -13.98
CA MET A 1 35.23 38.14 -13.21
C MET A 1 33.99 38.13 -14.10
N GLU A 2 33.65 36.99 -14.68
CA GLU A 2 32.49 36.87 -15.56
C GLU A 2 31.24 36.84 -14.68
N THR A 3 30.33 37.80 -14.86
CA THR A 3 29.04 37.84 -14.16
C THR A 3 28.01 37.13 -15.03
N THR A 4 27.59 35.93 -14.61
CA THR A 4 26.43 35.25 -15.19
C THR A 4 25.18 35.96 -14.71
N TYR A 5 24.40 36.54 -15.65
CA TYR A 5 23.10 37.10 -15.31
C TYR A 5 22.10 35.95 -15.15
N ILE A 6 21.59 35.76 -13.93
CA ILE A 6 20.53 34.79 -13.65
C ILE A 6 19.21 35.52 -13.73
N ASN A 7 18.36 35.11 -14.68
CA ASN A 7 17.01 35.61 -14.77
C ASN A 7 16.13 34.88 -13.73
N GLU A 8 15.87 35.53 -12.59
CA GLU A 8 15.11 34.95 -11.49
C GLU A 8 13.70 34.50 -11.91
N SER A 9 13.05 35.20 -12.83
CA SER A 9 11.73 34.79 -13.32
C SER A 9 11.78 33.49 -14.11
N GLU A 10 12.81 33.29 -14.92
CA GLU A 10 13.02 32.05 -15.69
C GLU A 10 13.30 30.88 -14.74
N VAL A 11 14.14 31.09 -13.72
CA VAL A 11 14.42 30.08 -12.69
C VAL A 11 13.14 29.71 -11.92
N ARG A 12 12.34 30.69 -11.52
CA ARG A 12 11.05 30.47 -10.86
C ARG A 12 10.10 29.66 -11.74
N ASP A 13 9.93 30.03 -12.99
CA ASP A 13 8.96 29.38 -13.87
C ASP A 13 9.37 27.93 -14.15
N ASN A 14 10.67 27.68 -14.33
CA ASN A 14 11.22 26.31 -14.44
C ASN A 14 11.01 25.51 -13.14
N PHE A 15 11.29 26.11 -11.97
CA PHE A 15 11.07 25.47 -10.68
C PHE A 15 9.60 25.07 -10.47
N VAL A 16 8.66 25.97 -10.79
CA VAL A 16 7.22 25.71 -10.67
C VAL A 16 6.80 24.58 -11.61
N LYS A 17 7.33 24.55 -12.84
CA LYS A 17 7.07 23.49 -13.81
C LYS A 17 7.55 22.13 -13.28
N GLU A 18 8.80 22.04 -12.82
CA GLU A 18 9.36 20.79 -12.28
C GLU A 18 8.58 20.30 -11.06
N CYS A 19 8.16 21.20 -10.16
CA CYS A 19 7.34 20.86 -9.00
C CYS A 19 5.99 20.26 -9.41
N ARG A 20 5.36 20.78 -10.46
CA ARG A 20 4.08 20.26 -10.99
C ARG A 20 4.26 18.87 -11.61
N GLU A 21 5.28 18.69 -12.43
CA GLU A 21 5.58 17.39 -13.06
C GLU A 21 5.86 16.32 -12.00
N MET A 22 6.69 16.64 -11.01
CA MET A 22 6.97 15.73 -9.88
C MET A 22 5.70 15.39 -9.09
N SER A 23 4.88 16.40 -8.78
CA SER A 23 3.63 16.22 -8.04
C SER A 23 2.64 15.33 -8.79
N GLN A 24 2.56 15.47 -10.12
CA GLN A 24 1.72 14.61 -10.95
C GLN A 24 2.25 13.17 -10.98
N GLY A 25 3.56 12.98 -11.14
CA GLY A 25 4.20 11.65 -11.10
C GLY A 25 3.91 10.93 -9.79
N LEU A 26 4.04 11.62 -8.65
CA LEU A 26 3.77 11.03 -7.35
C LEU A 26 2.29 10.63 -7.18
N ARG A 27 1.34 11.47 -7.61
CA ARG A 27 -0.09 11.13 -7.58
C ARG A 27 -0.39 9.86 -8.37
N MET A 28 0.20 9.71 -9.55
CA MET A 28 0.00 8.52 -10.38
C MET A 28 0.57 7.26 -9.72
N ALA A 29 1.75 7.35 -9.10
CA ALA A 29 2.34 6.24 -8.37
C ALA A 29 1.47 5.82 -7.16
N ILE A 30 0.87 6.78 -6.45
CA ILE A 30 -0.07 6.50 -5.35
C ILE A 30 -1.29 5.74 -5.88
N ILE A 31 -1.93 6.23 -6.94
CA ILE A 31 -3.11 5.58 -7.53
C ILE A 31 -2.80 4.14 -7.97
N GLU A 32 -1.62 3.93 -8.56
CA GLU A 32 -1.18 2.59 -8.95
C GLU A 32 -1.04 1.65 -7.75
N LYS A 33 -0.44 2.14 -6.66
CA LYS A 33 -0.31 1.37 -5.41
C LYS A 33 -1.65 1.13 -4.73
N GLU A 34 -2.55 2.12 -4.69
CA GLU A 34 -3.90 1.96 -4.17
C GLU A 34 -4.62 0.80 -4.87
N LYS A 35 -4.53 0.76 -6.21
CA LYS A 35 -5.08 -0.31 -7.03
C LYS A 35 -4.43 -1.67 -6.75
N GLU A 36 -3.11 -1.71 -6.59
CA GLU A 36 -2.36 -2.94 -6.27
C GLU A 36 -2.82 -3.54 -4.94
N TYR A 37 -3.01 -2.71 -3.92
CA TYR A 37 -3.45 -3.13 -2.58
C TYR A 37 -4.97 -3.28 -2.44
N GLY A 38 -5.75 -2.98 -3.50
CA GLY A 38 -7.21 -3.06 -3.48
C GLY A 38 -7.87 -2.06 -2.51
N ILE A 39 -7.19 -0.96 -2.20
CA ILE A 39 -7.70 0.11 -1.35
C ILE A 39 -8.29 1.23 -2.21
N GLY A 40 -9.43 1.78 -1.80
CA GLY A 40 -10.13 2.80 -2.59
C GLY A 40 -9.50 4.18 -2.51
N ILE A 41 -8.96 4.56 -1.35
CA ILE A 41 -8.30 5.85 -1.09
C ILE A 41 -7.24 5.64 0.00
N TYR A 42 -6.02 6.09 -0.26
CA TYR A 42 -4.95 6.23 0.71
C TYR A 42 -5.17 7.50 1.55
N VAL A 43 -5.48 7.31 2.83
CA VAL A 43 -5.78 8.41 3.78
C VAL A 43 -4.50 8.88 4.52
N GLY A 44 -3.31 8.43 4.11
CA GLY A 44 -2.02 8.75 4.73
C GLY A 44 -1.29 9.97 4.16
N GLY A 45 -2.02 10.90 3.53
CA GLY A 45 -1.71 12.33 3.56
C GLY A 45 -0.36 12.82 3.03
N LEU A 46 0.19 12.30 1.93
CA LEU A 46 1.36 12.94 1.31
C LEU A 46 1.04 14.40 0.94
N HIS A 47 1.75 15.34 1.57
CA HIS A 47 1.68 16.75 1.27
C HIS A 47 2.47 17.03 0.00
N LEU A 48 1.80 17.61 -0.99
CA LEU A 48 2.45 18.06 -2.22
C LEU A 48 2.85 19.52 -2.10
N PRO A 49 3.99 19.92 -2.69
CA PRO A 49 4.40 21.31 -2.67
C PRO A 49 3.39 22.18 -3.42
N ILE A 50 3.05 23.32 -2.81
CA ILE A 50 2.22 24.34 -3.46
C ILE A 50 3.16 25.35 -4.10
N CYS A 51 3.33 25.23 -5.41
CA CYS A 51 4.17 26.13 -6.20
C CYS A 51 3.34 26.92 -7.22
N SER A 52 3.69 28.19 -7.41
CA SER A 52 3.02 29.08 -8.36
C SER A 52 3.98 30.14 -8.90
N GLU A 53 3.77 30.49 -10.17
CA GLU A 53 4.45 31.61 -10.84
C GLU A 53 4.08 32.96 -10.20
N SER A 54 2.97 33.02 -9.45
CA SER A 54 2.56 34.21 -8.68
C SER A 54 3.33 34.40 -7.38
N MET A 55 4.03 33.37 -6.90
CA MET A 55 4.90 33.43 -5.72
C MET A 55 6.33 33.75 -6.16
N ASP A 56 7.12 34.41 -5.31
CA ASP A 56 8.55 34.57 -5.56
C ASP A 56 9.29 33.21 -5.46
N LEU A 57 10.54 33.18 -5.95
CA LEU A 57 11.32 31.94 -5.98
C LEU A 57 11.58 31.40 -4.57
N ASP A 58 11.88 32.28 -3.61
CA ASP A 58 12.14 31.91 -2.21
C ASP A 58 10.92 31.26 -1.54
N THR A 59 9.72 31.81 -1.75
CA THR A 59 8.46 31.25 -1.25
C THR A 59 8.17 29.90 -1.87
N ASN A 60 8.38 29.74 -3.18
CA ASN A 60 8.25 28.45 -3.86
C ASN A 60 9.21 27.39 -3.26
N ILE A 61 10.48 27.75 -3.03
CA ILE A 61 11.47 26.87 -2.39
C ILE A 61 11.05 26.52 -0.97
N LYS A 62 10.62 27.49 -0.16
CA LYS A 62 10.15 27.27 1.21
C LYS A 62 8.94 26.34 1.26
N ASN A 63 7.98 26.47 0.34
CA ASN A 63 6.84 25.57 0.25
C ASN A 63 7.27 24.14 -0.09
N MET A 64 8.24 23.98 -0.99
CA MET A 64 8.79 22.66 -1.30
C MET A 64 9.46 22.02 -0.09
N LEU A 65 10.29 22.78 0.62
CA LEU A 65 10.97 22.30 1.83
C LEU A 65 9.96 21.97 2.93
N ALA A 66 8.92 22.78 3.12
CA ALA A 66 7.87 22.53 4.10
C ALA A 66 7.12 21.22 3.80
N ALA A 67 6.71 21.00 2.54
CA ALA A 67 6.05 19.77 2.13
C ALA A 67 6.96 18.54 2.36
N PHE A 68 8.25 18.65 2.02
CA PHE A 68 9.22 17.59 2.29
C PHE A 68 9.36 17.29 3.79
N SER A 69 9.53 18.32 4.63
CA SER A 69 9.68 18.17 6.07
C SER A 69 8.46 17.54 6.73
N ILE A 70 7.25 17.93 6.30
CA ILE A 70 6.00 17.34 6.79
C ILE A 70 5.94 15.85 6.42
N ASN A 71 6.18 15.52 5.15
CA ASN A 71 6.17 14.13 4.68
C ASN A 71 7.21 13.27 5.41
N TYR A 72 8.41 13.82 5.65
CA TYR A 72 9.45 13.13 6.41
C TYR A 72 9.01 12.86 7.86
N ALA A 73 8.43 13.86 8.53
CA ALA A 73 7.91 13.71 9.89
C ALA A 73 6.78 12.67 9.96
N GLU A 74 5.81 12.73 9.04
CA GLU A 74 4.72 11.74 8.96
C GLU A 74 5.24 10.33 8.70
N SER A 75 6.27 10.17 7.86
CA SER A 75 6.92 8.87 7.65
C SER A 75 7.52 8.32 8.93
N MET A 76 8.21 9.16 9.72
CA MET A 76 8.75 8.75 11.02
C MET A 76 7.63 8.38 12.00
N PHE A 77 6.56 9.18 12.08
CA PHE A 77 5.44 8.90 12.96
C PHE A 77 4.75 7.58 12.59
N PHE A 78 4.56 7.32 11.30
CA PHE A 78 4.02 6.05 10.81
C PHE A 78 4.94 4.87 11.17
N GLN A 79 6.26 5.02 11.05
CA GLN A 79 7.21 3.98 11.44
C GLN A 79 7.14 3.70 12.95
N LEU A 80 7.12 4.73 13.79
CA LEU A 80 7.02 4.58 15.24
C LEU A 80 5.70 3.92 15.66
N ASP A 81 4.58 4.33 15.06
CA ASP A 81 3.27 3.73 15.32
C ASP A 81 3.23 2.25 14.90
N ASN A 82 3.86 1.91 13.77
CA ASN A 82 3.99 0.51 13.35
C ASN A 82 4.87 -0.31 14.28
N ILE A 83 5.99 0.23 14.78
CA ILE A 83 6.84 -0.46 15.76
C ILE A 83 6.01 -0.78 17.01
N ASN A 84 5.28 0.20 17.54
CA ASN A 84 4.42 0.01 18.70
C ASN A 84 3.32 -1.04 18.47
N LYS A 85 2.69 -1.04 17.28
CA LYS A 85 1.70 -2.05 16.89
C LYS A 85 2.32 -3.43 16.74
N MET A 86 3.52 -3.54 16.18
CA MET A 86 4.25 -4.81 16.06
C MET A 86 4.60 -5.38 17.43
N ASP A 87 5.03 -4.54 18.38
CA ASP A 87 5.28 -4.98 19.76
C ASP A 87 4.00 -5.51 20.41
N THR A 88 2.88 -4.83 20.21
CA THR A 88 1.57 -5.30 20.67
C THR A 88 1.19 -6.65 20.04
N LEU A 89 1.43 -6.83 18.74
CA LEU A 89 1.17 -8.09 18.05
C LEU A 89 2.06 -9.22 18.57
N ASN A 90 3.32 -8.94 18.87
CA ASN A 90 4.24 -9.91 19.45
C ASN A 90 3.73 -10.38 20.82
N ILE A 91 3.28 -9.46 21.68
CA ILE A 91 2.69 -9.80 22.99
C ILE A 91 1.45 -10.69 22.82
N VAL A 92 0.56 -10.35 21.89
CA VAL A 92 -0.63 -11.17 21.60
C VAL A 92 -0.23 -12.56 21.08
N GLN A 93 0.78 -12.64 20.22
CA GLN A 93 1.30 -13.90 19.71
C GLN A 93 1.85 -14.77 20.84
N ASP A 94 2.69 -14.20 21.71
CA ASP A 94 3.27 -14.90 22.87
C ASP A 94 2.17 -15.40 23.82
N PHE A 95 1.13 -14.60 24.03
CA PHE A 95 -0.03 -15.00 24.81
C PHE A 95 -0.79 -16.19 24.19
N LEU A 96 -1.02 -16.17 22.87
CA LEU A 96 -1.67 -17.27 22.15
C LEU A 96 -0.83 -18.56 22.17
N ILE A 97 0.50 -18.43 22.07
CA ILE A 97 1.44 -19.54 22.21
C ILE A 97 1.36 -20.12 23.62
N GLY A 98 1.36 -19.27 24.65
CA GLY A 98 1.22 -19.70 26.05
C GLY A 98 -0.08 -20.47 26.34
N LEU A 99 -1.14 -20.20 25.59
CA LEU A 99 -2.41 -20.94 25.64
C LEU A 99 -2.48 -22.17 24.72
N GLY A 100 -1.44 -22.44 23.92
CA GLY A 100 -1.44 -23.52 22.92
C GLY A 100 -2.44 -23.32 21.77
N LEU A 101 -2.81 -22.07 21.48
CA LEU A 101 -3.82 -21.73 20.47
C LEU A 101 -3.23 -21.34 19.10
N GLU A 102 -1.90 -21.34 18.96
CA GLU A 102 -1.20 -20.89 17.75
C GLU A 102 -1.68 -21.65 16.49
N ASP A 103 -1.72 -22.99 16.55
CA ASP A 103 -2.12 -23.82 15.41
C ASP A 103 -3.59 -23.60 15.01
N LYS A 104 -4.47 -23.42 16.00
CA LYS A 104 -5.90 -23.11 15.76
C LYS A 104 -6.06 -21.75 15.10
N PHE A 105 -5.31 -20.75 15.55
CA PHE A 105 -5.29 -19.42 14.93
C PHE A 105 -4.73 -19.48 13.50
N ARG A 106 -3.66 -20.23 13.27
CA ARG A 106 -3.05 -20.43 11.95
C ARG A 106 -4.03 -21.08 10.97
N LEU A 107 -4.79 -22.08 11.42
CA LEU A 107 -5.87 -22.71 10.64
C LEU A 107 -7.00 -21.71 10.32
N TYR A 108 -7.47 -20.95 11.32
CA TYR A 108 -8.49 -19.93 11.15
C TYR A 108 -8.07 -18.86 10.12
N LYS A 109 -6.81 -18.40 10.17
CA LYS A 109 -6.25 -17.43 9.22
C LYS A 109 -6.30 -17.96 7.78
N LYS A 110 -5.88 -19.21 7.54
CA LYS A 110 -5.95 -19.84 6.21
C LYS A 110 -7.40 -19.87 5.68
N MET A 111 -8.34 -20.34 6.50
CA MET A 111 -9.76 -20.39 6.13
C MET A 111 -10.34 -19.01 5.80
N ARG A 112 -9.88 -17.94 6.47
CA ARG A 112 -10.31 -16.56 6.18
C ARG A 112 -9.72 -16.04 4.87
N GLN A 113 -8.46 -16.32 4.58
CA GLN A 113 -7.79 -15.90 3.34
C GLN A 113 -8.39 -16.59 2.11
N GLU A 114 -8.74 -17.87 2.23
CA GLU A 114 -9.45 -18.63 1.19
C GLU A 114 -10.87 -18.08 0.92
N LYS A 115 -11.52 -17.48 1.93
CA LYS A 115 -12.84 -16.84 1.78
C LYS A 115 -12.79 -15.43 1.19
N GLN A 116 -11.67 -14.71 1.31
CA GLN A 116 -11.50 -13.35 0.78
C GLN A 116 -11.02 -13.32 -0.68
N HIS A 117 -10.43 -14.42 -1.16
CA HIS A 117 -10.21 -14.66 -2.59
C HIS A 117 -11.02 -15.87 -3.04
N PRO A 118 -12.30 -15.72 -3.44
CA PRO A 118 -12.92 -16.75 -4.25
C PRO A 118 -12.04 -16.89 -5.50
N GLN A 119 -11.35 -18.02 -5.61
CA GLN A 119 -10.64 -18.41 -6.81
C GLN A 119 -11.61 -18.20 -7.97
N LYS A 120 -11.29 -17.27 -8.88
CA LYS A 120 -11.99 -17.25 -10.17
C LYS A 120 -11.85 -18.67 -10.72
N PRO A 121 -12.96 -19.34 -11.10
CA PRO A 121 -12.84 -20.67 -11.67
C PRO A 121 -11.95 -20.56 -12.91
N GLN A 122 -10.78 -21.20 -12.86
CA GLN A 122 -9.98 -21.43 -14.05
C GLN A 122 -10.83 -22.33 -14.95
N SER A 123 -11.34 -21.79 -16.06
CA SER A 123 -11.92 -22.60 -17.12
C SER A 123 -10.79 -23.46 -17.72
N LYS A 124 -10.59 -24.67 -17.19
CA LYS A 124 -9.82 -25.68 -17.91
C LYS A 124 -10.76 -26.34 -18.90
N ALA A 125 -10.71 -25.85 -20.14
CA ALA A 125 -11.16 -26.61 -21.29
C ALA A 125 -10.36 -27.93 -21.32
N ASN A 126 -11.09 -29.02 -21.49
CA ASN A 126 -10.70 -30.35 -21.96
C ASN A 126 -9.29 -30.85 -21.65
N ASP A 127 -9.20 -31.90 -20.85
CA ASP A 127 -8.66 -33.15 -21.37
C ASP A 127 -9.19 -34.37 -20.60
N LYS A 128 -9.51 -35.40 -21.39
CA LYS A 128 -10.07 -36.68 -20.96
C LYS A 128 -9.05 -37.44 -20.09
N ALA A 129 -9.48 -37.90 -18.92
CA ALA A 129 -8.92 -39.11 -18.32
C ALA A 129 -10.03 -39.84 -17.57
N VAL A 130 -10.44 -40.95 -18.16
CA VAL A 130 -11.32 -41.97 -17.60
C VAL A 130 -10.62 -42.60 -16.41
N LEU A 131 -11.29 -42.66 -15.26
CA LEU A 131 -10.96 -43.61 -14.20
C LEU A 131 -12.27 -44.12 -13.60
N ASN A 132 -12.67 -45.29 -14.10
CA ASN A 132 -13.70 -46.14 -13.52
C ASN A 132 -13.27 -46.54 -12.11
N ILE A 133 -14.08 -46.23 -11.11
CA ILE A 133 -14.12 -47.01 -9.87
C ILE A 133 -15.58 -47.29 -9.55
N ASP A 134 -15.94 -48.55 -9.77
CA ASP A 134 -17.16 -49.19 -9.34
C ASP A 134 -17.05 -49.48 -7.83
N VAL A 135 -18.03 -49.03 -7.04
CA VAL A 135 -18.25 -49.56 -5.69
C VAL A 135 -19.73 -49.70 -5.42
N SER A 136 -20.24 -50.87 -5.80
CA SER A 136 -21.47 -51.47 -5.29
C SER A 136 -21.52 -51.46 -3.74
N ALA A 137 -22.68 -51.08 -3.23
CA ALA A 137 -23.34 -51.54 -1.99
C ALA A 137 -22.75 -51.14 -0.61
N LYS A 138 -23.52 -50.36 0.15
CA LYS A 138 -24.48 -50.89 1.15
C LYS A 138 -25.11 -49.74 1.95
N SER A 139 -26.43 -49.81 2.04
CA SER A 139 -27.31 -49.07 2.94
C SER A 139 -26.96 -49.31 4.41
N ILE A 140 -26.97 -48.24 5.21
CA ILE A 140 -27.08 -48.33 6.68
C ILE A 140 -28.17 -47.34 7.13
N PRO A 141 -29.16 -47.77 7.92
CA PRO A 141 -30.29 -46.94 8.31
C PRO A 141 -29.95 -46.03 9.48
N VAL A 142 -30.60 -44.85 9.50
CA VAL A 142 -30.60 -43.92 10.63
C VAL A 142 -31.55 -44.46 11.70
N LEU A 143 -31.06 -44.58 12.93
CA LEU A 143 -31.86 -44.59 14.15
C LEU A 143 -31.84 -43.18 14.74
#